data_AF-A0A6C0ETX4-F1
#
_entry.id   AF-A0A6C0ETX4-F1
#
_cell.length_a   1.000
_cell.length_b   1.000
_cell.length_c   1.000
_cell.angle_alpha   90.00
_cell.angle_beta   90.00
_cell.angle_gamma   90.00
#
_symmetry.space_group_name_H-M   'P 1'
#
loop_
_entity.id
_entity.type
_entity.pdbx_description
1 polymer ?
#
loop_
_entity_poly.entity_id
_entity_poly.type
_entity_poly.pdbx_seq_one_letter_code
_entity_poly.pdbx_strand_id
1 'polypeptide(L)'
;MLQKKKILPYQLIKNHKYFIEYTGLNNSIIYTGIYKNSYEGINSSNFCIMGRLYIFYNDYCMSYYTVEFQKENIQNAMELRALNMILQRITGDETFNFI
;
A
#
# COMPACT_ATOMS: atom_id res chain seq x y z
N MET A 1 11.10 2.32 -10.63
CA MET A 1 11.74 1.63 -9.47
C MET A 1 10.64 1.25 -8.50
N LEU A 2 10.63 0.03 -7.93
CA LEU A 2 9.58 -0.36 -6.98
C LEU A 2 9.78 0.42 -5.67
N GLN A 3 8.91 1.38 -5.39
CA GLN A 3 8.93 2.10 -4.12
C GLN A 3 8.01 1.38 -3.14
N LYS A 4 8.55 1.09 -1.96
CA LYS A 4 7.80 0.54 -0.83
C LYS A 4 7.42 1.69 0.08
N LYS A 5 6.13 1.81 0.38
CA LYS A 5 5.64 2.76 1.39
C LYS A 5 5.36 2.01 2.67
N LYS A 6 6.03 2.42 3.75
CA LYS A 6 5.78 1.87 5.08
C LYS A 6 4.38 2.27 5.54
N ILE A 7 3.66 1.32 6.10
CA ILE A 7 2.34 1.54 6.68
C ILE A 7 2.31 1.02 8.11
N LEU A 8 1.44 1.61 8.92
CA LEU A 8 1.26 1.24 10.32
C LEU A 8 0.25 0.07 10.43
N PRO A 9 0.33 -0.76 11.49
CA PRO A 9 -0.53 -1.94 11.63
C PRO A 9 -2.03 -1.63 11.52
N TYR A 10 -2.48 -0.49 12.09
CA TYR A 10 -3.88 -0.07 12.04
C TYR A 10 -4.35 0.39 10.64
N GLN A 11 -3.44 0.56 9.68
CA GLN A 11 -3.75 0.92 8.30
C GLN A 11 -3.89 -0.30 7.38
N LEU A 12 -3.76 -1.51 7.93
CA LEU A 12 -3.89 -2.75 7.16
C LEU A 12 -5.34 -2.98 6.74
N ILE A 13 -5.55 -3.22 5.46
CA ILE A 13 -6.85 -3.42 4.82
C ILE A 13 -7.05 -4.91 4.57
N LYS A 14 -8.16 -5.45 5.07
CA LYS A 14 -8.50 -6.87 4.92
C LYS A 14 -8.50 -7.28 3.44
N ASN A 15 -7.93 -8.45 3.16
CA ASN A 15 -7.74 -9.02 1.83
C ASN A 15 -6.79 -8.23 0.90
N HIS A 16 -6.05 -7.26 1.42
CA HIS A 16 -5.02 -6.58 0.67
C HIS A 16 -3.65 -7.25 0.84
N LYS A 17 -2.81 -7.18 -0.20
CA LYS A 17 -1.49 -7.82 -0.24
C LYS A 17 -0.42 -6.83 0.22
N TYR A 18 0.49 -7.31 1.06
CA TYR A 18 1.56 -6.50 1.66
C TYR A 18 2.90 -7.22 1.59
N PHE A 19 3.97 -6.43 1.59
CA PHE A 19 5.28 -6.89 1.99
C PHE A 19 5.40 -6.81 3.51
N ILE A 20 5.85 -7.89 4.12
CA ILE A 20 6.00 -8.01 5.58
C ILE A 20 7.47 -8.24 5.82
N GLU A 21 8.13 -7.27 6.45
CA GLU A 21 9.53 -7.37 6.85
C GLU A 21 9.58 -7.71 8.33
N TYR A 22 10.15 -8.87 8.64
CA TYR A 22 10.48 -9.26 10.00
C TYR A 22 11.95 -8.95 10.25
N THR A 23 12.24 -8.03 11.16
CA THR A 23 13.61 -7.67 11.52
C THR A 23 14.00 -8.45 12.78
N GLY A 24 14.79 -9.51 12.61
CA GLY A 24 15.46 -10.19 13.71
C GLY A 24 16.75 -9.47 14.12
N LEU A 25 17.43 -9.97 15.15
CA LEU A 25 18.65 -9.35 15.69
C LEU A 25 19.76 -9.14 14.65
N ASN A 26 19.87 -10.00 13.64
CA ASN A 26 20.96 -9.95 12.66
C ASN A 26 20.51 -10.04 11.19
N ASN A 27 19.24 -10.33 10.90
CA ASN A 27 18.74 -10.52 9.52
C ASN A 27 17.31 -9.97 9.40
N SER A 28 16.99 -9.39 8.24
CA SER A 28 15.60 -9.13 7.84
C SER A 28 15.11 -10.22 6.87
N ILE A 29 13.91 -10.73 7.13
CA ILE A 29 13.23 -11.64 6.20
C ILE A 29 12.00 -10.91 5.66
N ILE A 30 11.87 -10.88 4.33
CA ILE A 30 10.76 -10.24 3.64
C ILE A 30 9.82 -11.31 3.10
N TYR A 31 8.59 -11.31 3.60
CA TYR A 31 7.49 -12.12 3.10
C TYR A 31 6.55 -11.27 2.24
N THR A 32 5.76 -11.96 1.43
CA THR A 32 4.60 -11.35 0.78
C THR A 32 3.35 -12.08 1.26
N GLY A 33 2.39 -11.35 1.82
CA GLY A 33 1.20 -11.96 2.43
C GLY A 33 -0.06 -11.14 2.21
N ILE A 34 -1.22 -11.81 2.30
CA ILE A 34 -2.53 -11.16 2.24
C ILE A 34 -3.04 -10.99 3.67
N TYR A 35 -3.29 -9.75 4.09
CA TYR A 35 -3.81 -9.46 5.42
C TYR A 35 -5.24 -9.98 5.58
N LYS A 36 -5.56 -10.58 6.71
CA LYS A 36 -6.89 -11.15 6.99
C LYS A 36 -7.65 -10.44 8.09
N ASN A 37 -7.01 -10.22 9.23
CA ASN A 37 -7.55 -9.49 10.37
C ASN A 37 -6.45 -9.31 11.42
N SER A 38 -6.72 -8.42 12.36
CA SER A 38 -6.03 -8.30 13.63
C SER A 38 -6.92 -8.90 14.72
N TYR A 39 -6.30 -9.38 15.80
CA TYR A 39 -7.02 -9.63 17.05
C TYR A 39 -6.83 -8.41 17.95
N GLU A 40 -7.90 -7.64 18.14
CA GLU A 40 -7.92 -6.54 19.10
C GLU A 40 -7.69 -7.11 20.51
N GLY A 41 -6.65 -6.64 21.19
CA GLY A 41 -6.28 -7.04 22.54
C GLY A 41 -4.95 -7.80 22.69
N ILE A 42 -4.36 -8.34 21.61
CA ILE A 42 -3.13 -9.15 21.68
C ILE A 42 -2.00 -8.62 20.76
N ASN A 43 -2.19 -7.46 20.11
CA ASN A 43 -1.22 -6.89 19.15
C ASN A 43 -0.70 -7.93 18.15
N SER A 44 -1.63 -8.65 17.54
CA SER A 44 -1.33 -9.72 16.60
C SER A 44 -2.06 -9.54 15.27
N SER A 45 -1.32 -9.75 14.19
CA SER A 45 -1.81 -9.61 12.82
C SER A 45 -1.78 -10.95 12.08
N ASN A 46 -2.88 -11.31 11.41
CA ASN A 46 -3.00 -12.54 10.64
C ASN A 46 -2.79 -12.30 9.15
N PHE A 47 -1.89 -13.09 8.55
CA PHE A 47 -1.60 -13.04 7.13
C PHE A 47 -1.69 -14.42 6.48
N CYS A 48 -2.24 -14.47 5.28
CA CYS A 48 -2.11 -15.63 4.42
C CYS A 48 -0.83 -15.50 3.57
N ILE A 49 0.13 -16.39 3.79
CA ILE A 49 1.41 -16.44 3.07
C ILE A 49 1.49 -17.82 2.41
N MET A 50 1.68 -17.84 1.09
CA MET A 50 1.72 -19.09 0.29
C MET A 50 0.53 -20.05 0.56
N GLY A 51 -0.67 -19.51 0.79
CA GLY A 51 -1.88 -20.30 1.03
C GLY A 51 -2.06 -20.77 2.48
N ARG A 52 -1.16 -20.44 3.39
CA ARG A 52 -1.25 -20.80 4.82
C ARG A 52 -1.47 -19.56 5.68
N LEU A 53 -2.26 -19.71 6.74
CA LEU A 53 -2.50 -18.64 7.71
C LEU A 53 -1.37 -18.60 8.74
N TYR A 54 -0.75 -17.43 8.89
CA TYR A 54 0.28 -17.13 9.88
C TYR A 54 -0.22 -16.06 10.82
N ILE A 55 0.02 -16.27 12.12
CA ILE A 55 -0.26 -15.31 13.19
C ILE A 55 1.08 -14.73 13.62
N PHE A 56 1.22 -13.42 13.51
CA PHE A 56 2.39 -12.71 14.04
C PHE A 56 2.01 -12.08 15.36
N TYR A 57 2.76 -12.41 16.41
CA TYR A 57 2.58 -11.89 17.76
C TYR A 57 3.60 -10.79 18.03
N ASN A 58 3.20 -9.73 18.73
CA ASN A 58 4.05 -8.57 19.02
C ASN A 58 4.61 -7.93 17.74
N ASP A 59 3.76 -7.18 17.04
CA ASP A 59 4.09 -6.44 15.81
C ASP A 59 5.25 -5.42 15.93
N TYR A 60 5.92 -5.31 17.08
CA TYR A 60 7.09 -4.45 17.31
C TYR A 60 8.29 -4.78 16.41
N CYS A 61 8.44 -6.04 16.00
CA CYS A 61 9.53 -6.48 15.11
C CYS A 61 9.10 -6.56 13.64
N MET A 62 7.90 -6.08 13.31
CA MET A 62 7.33 -6.15 11.97
C MET A 62 7.21 -4.76 11.34
N SER A 63 7.59 -4.67 10.08
CA SER A 63 7.28 -3.52 9.24
C SER A 63 6.47 -3.98 8.03
N TYR A 64 5.36 -3.28 7.78
CA TYR A 64 4.46 -3.56 6.67
C TYR A 64 4.64 -2.52 5.59
N TYR A 65 4.59 -2.95 4.32
CA TYR A 65 4.73 -2.06 3.19
C TYR A 65 3.72 -2.37 2.09
N THR A 66 3.17 -1.31 1.50
CA THR A 66 2.47 -1.38 0.22
C THR A 66 3.43 -1.12 -0.93
N VAL A 67 3.03 -1.57 -2.12
CA VAL A 67 3.71 -1.17 -3.36
C VAL A 67 3.09 0.13 -3.83
N GLU A 68 3.93 1.14 -4.01
CA GLU A 68 3.56 2.29 -4.83
C GLU A 68 4.06 2.03 -6.26
N PHE A 69 3.10 1.77 -7.16
CA PHE A 69 3.40 1.61 -8.57
C PHE A 69 3.62 3.00 -9.18
N GLN A 70 4.88 3.41 -9.29
CA GLN A 70 5.24 4.68 -9.93
C GLN A 70 4.63 4.83 -11.33
N LYS A 71 4.49 3.73 -12.07
CA LYS A 71 3.86 3.73 -13.39
C LYS A 71 2.40 4.16 -13.34
N GLU A 72 1.64 3.64 -12.39
CA GLU A 72 0.22 3.98 -12.22
C GLU A 72 0.06 5.45 -11.82
N ASN A 73 0.90 5.94 -10.90
CA ASN A 73 0.90 7.36 -10.53
C ASN A 73 1.18 8.28 -11.73
N ILE A 74 2.14 7.91 -12.58
CA ILE A 74 2.44 8.66 -13.81
C ILE A 74 1.26 8.60 -14.77
N GLN A 75 0.64 7.43 -14.96
CA GLN A 75 -0.54 7.27 -15.82
C GLN A 75 -1.70 8.14 -15.34
N ASN A 76 -2.03 8.09 -14.05
CA ASN A 76 -3.09 8.90 -13.45
C ASN A 76 -2.81 10.40 -13.62
N ALA A 77 -1.57 10.84 -13.42
CA ALA A 77 -1.18 12.24 -13.63
C ALA A 77 -1.29 12.67 -15.11
N MET A 78 -0.96 11.78 -16.04
CA MET A 78 -1.13 12.03 -17.47
C MET A 78 -2.59 12.12 -17.87
N GLU A 79 -3.44 11.23 -17.34
CA GLU A 79 -4.88 11.23 -17.59
C GLU A 79 -5.54 12.50 -17.03
N LEU A 80 -5.20 12.90 -15.81
CA LEU A 80 -5.69 14.14 -15.21
C LEU A 80 -5.30 15.37 -16.04
N ARG A 81 -4.04 15.42 -16.52
CA ARG A 81 -3.59 16.51 -17.39
C ARG A 81 -4.35 16.54 -18.71
N ALA A 82 -4.59 15.37 -19.33
CA ALA A 82 -5.34 15.28 -20.57
C ALA A 82 -6.80 15.73 -20.37
N LEU A 83 -7.43 15.34 -19.25
CA LEU A 83 -8.78 15.72 -18.90
C LEU A 83 -8.89 17.24 -18.67
N ASN A 84 -7.95 17.84 -17.94
CA ASN A 84 -7.88 19.29 -17.76
C ASN A 84 -7.77 20.03 -19.10
N MET A 85 -6.92 19.56 -20.02
CA MET A 85 -6.79 20.18 -21.35
C MET A 85 -8.09 20.10 -22.15
N ILE A 86 -8.84 19.00 -22.03
CA ILE A 86 -10.15 18.85 -22.70
C ILE A 86 -11.16 19.83 -22.09
N LEU A 87 -11.22 19.92 -20.77
CA LEU A 87 -12.17 20.79 -20.08
C LEU A 87 -11.89 22.28 -20.31
N GLN A 88 -10.62 22.70 -20.31
CA GLN A 88 -10.22 24.07 -20.67
C GLN A 88 -10.69 24.43 -22.09
N ARG A 89 -10.59 23.49 -23.05
CA ARG A 89 -11.07 23.71 -24.43
C ARG A 89 -12.60 23.79 -24.53
N ILE A 90 -13.32 22.97 -23.76
CA ILE A 90 -14.79 22.97 -23.76
C ILE A 90 -15.33 24.25 -23.12
N THR A 91 -14.73 24.66 -22.00
CA THR A 91 -15.16 25.84 -21.23
C THR A 91 -14.67 27.14 -21.86
N GLY A 92 -13.60 27.10 -22.66
CA GLY A 92 -12.91 28.29 -23.16
C GLY A 92 -12.11 29.04 -22.09
N ASP A 93 -11.97 28.46 -20.89
CA ASP A 93 -11.23 29.03 -19.77
C ASP A 93 -9.93 28.27 -19.55
N GLU A 94 -8.80 28.89 -19.94
CA GLU A 94 -7.46 28.32 -19.77
C GLU A 94 -7.02 28.21 -18.30
N THR A 95 -7.72 28.89 -17.38
CA THR A 95 -7.45 28.84 -15.94
C THR A 95 -8.22 27.73 -15.23
N PHE A 96 -9.14 27.05 -15.94
CA PHE A 96 -9.91 25.94 -15.40
C PHE A 96 -9.00 24.79 -14.96
N ASN A 97 -9.23 24.27 -13.75
CA ASN A 97 -8.48 23.15 -13.18
C ASN A 97 -9.42 22.22 -12.40
N PHE A 98 -9.46 20.95 -12.80
CA PHE A 98 -10.19 19.90 -12.10
C PHE A 98 -9.31 19.33 -10.97
N ILE A 99 -9.79 19.45 -9.73
CA ILE A 99 -9.11 19.01 -8.49
C ILE A 99 -9.53 17.59 -8.13
#